data_AF-A0A534NVV2-F1
#
_entry.id   AF-A0A534NVV2-F1
#
_cell.length_a   1.000
_cell.length_b   1.000
_cell.length_c   1.000
_cell.angle_alpha   90.00
_cell.angle_beta   90.00
_cell.angle_gamma   90.00
#
_symmetry.space_group_name_H-M   'P 1'
#
loop_
_entity.id
_entity.type
_entity.pdbx_description
1 polymer ?
#
loop_
_entity_poly.entity_id
_entity_poly.type
_entity_poly.pdbx_seq_one_letter_code
_entity_poly.pdbx_strand_id
1 'polypeptide(L)'
;LRLVNTYGAFGSITRERYEIVVEGTSEERITPNTVWLEYEFRGKPTDLRRRPPQWAPYHLRLDWMMWFAALSPSYAYSWFDPLVKKLLQNDAAILRLLRRNPFPDAPPQAVRATLYKYRFTTPRERRESRAWWTRTRVGEFLQPTTREGSMQRWRREVATA
;
A
#
# COMPACT_ATOMS: atom_id res chain seq x y z
N LEU A 1 8.34 -35.39 18.41
CA LEU A 1 8.10 -35.84 17.02
C LEU A 1 7.53 -34.66 16.20
N ARG A 2 8.28 -34.07 15.26
CA ARG A 2 7.72 -33.18 14.21
C ARG A 2 7.88 -33.93 12.88
N LEU A 3 6.81 -34.59 12.43
CA LEU A 3 6.86 -35.53 11.32
C LEU A 3 6.62 -34.89 9.94
N VAL A 4 6.56 -33.56 9.86
CA VAL A 4 6.27 -32.84 8.61
C VAL A 4 7.07 -31.55 8.55
N ASN A 5 7.82 -31.37 7.47
CA ASN A 5 8.41 -30.08 7.11
C ASN A 5 7.35 -29.24 6.37
N THR A 6 7.36 -27.93 6.59
CA THR A 6 6.52 -27.00 5.83
C THR A 6 7.05 -26.88 4.41
N TYR A 7 6.47 -27.62 3.47
CA TYR A 7 6.69 -27.46 2.03
C TYR A 7 5.80 -26.32 1.52
N GLY A 8 6.25 -25.09 1.73
CA GLY A 8 5.63 -23.88 1.23
C GLY A 8 6.38 -22.67 1.75
N ALA A 9 6.46 -21.60 0.95
CA ALA A 9 7.16 -20.36 1.34
C ALA A 9 6.59 -19.70 2.62
N PHE A 10 5.43 -20.15 3.11
CA PHE A 10 4.77 -19.65 4.32
C PHE A 10 4.33 -20.80 5.22
N GLY A 11 5.16 -21.13 6.22
CA GLY A 11 4.88 -22.20 7.18
C GLY A 11 3.82 -21.85 8.24
N SER A 12 3.44 -20.58 8.34
CA SER A 12 2.35 -20.08 9.17
C SER A 12 1.70 -18.85 8.53
N ILE A 13 0.41 -18.66 8.77
CA ILE A 13 -0.34 -17.49 8.28
C ILE A 13 -0.28 -16.42 9.36
N THR A 14 0.35 -15.28 9.07
CA THR A 14 0.38 -14.15 9.99
C THR A 14 -1.02 -13.53 10.11
N ARG A 15 -1.41 -13.16 11.35
CA ARG A 15 -2.67 -12.44 11.61
C ARG A 15 -2.52 -10.92 11.50
N GLU A 16 -1.29 -10.46 11.54
CA GLU A 16 -0.90 -9.07 11.35
C GLU A 16 -0.17 -8.93 10.02
N ARG A 17 -0.40 -7.81 9.35
CA ARG A 17 0.13 -7.55 8.00
C ARG A 17 0.55 -6.10 7.89
N TYR A 18 1.77 -5.86 7.46
CA TYR A 18 2.22 -4.53 7.09
C TYR A 18 1.80 -4.23 5.66
N GLU A 19 1.31 -3.01 5.42
CA GLU A 19 0.86 -2.58 4.10
C GLU A 19 1.33 -1.14 3.85
N ILE A 20 1.92 -0.94 2.68
CA ILE A 20 2.16 0.40 2.13
C ILE A 20 0.87 0.89 1.49
N VAL A 21 0.41 2.06 1.92
CA VAL A 21 -0.71 2.81 1.35
C VAL A 21 -0.12 3.96 0.54
N VAL A 22 -0.46 4.02 -0.75
CA VAL A 22 -0.02 5.09 -1.65
C VAL A 22 -1.12 6.15 -1.69
N GLU A 23 -0.73 7.39 -1.47
CA GLU A 23 -1.66 8.52 -1.34
C GLU A 23 -1.19 9.66 -2.26
N GLY A 24 -2.12 10.40 -2.82
CA GLY A 24 -1.83 11.64 -3.53
C GLY A 24 -2.55 12.83 -2.93
N THR A 25 -2.16 14.03 -3.33
CA THR A 25 -2.87 15.27 -3.07
C THR A 25 -2.86 16.17 -4.30
N SER A 26 -3.92 16.93 -4.51
CA SER A 26 -4.01 17.97 -5.53
C SER A 26 -3.59 19.35 -5.01
N GLU A 27 -3.25 19.46 -3.72
CA GLU A 27 -2.79 20.72 -3.12
C GLU A 27 -1.39 21.09 -3.60
N GLU A 28 -1.19 22.35 -4.00
CA GLU A 28 0.10 22.85 -4.50
C GLU A 28 1.16 22.96 -3.39
N ARG A 29 0.72 23.24 -2.15
CA ARG A 29 1.60 23.42 -1.00
C ARG A 29 1.27 22.38 0.06
N ILE A 30 2.27 21.56 0.40
CA ILE A 30 2.13 20.56 1.46
C ILE A 30 2.23 21.25 2.82
N THR A 31 1.20 21.08 3.63
CA THR A 31 1.09 21.56 5.02
C THR A 31 0.74 20.39 5.95
N PRO A 32 0.81 20.57 7.28
CA PRO A 32 0.35 19.55 8.23
C PRO A 32 -1.13 19.16 8.07
N ASN A 33 -1.95 20.04 7.47
CA ASN A 33 -3.38 19.82 7.27
C ASN A 33 -3.74 19.34 5.85
N THR A 34 -2.74 19.10 5.00
CA THR A 34 -2.98 18.67 3.62
C THR A 34 -3.75 17.36 3.59
N VAL A 35 -4.78 17.32 2.75
CA VAL A 35 -5.64 16.16 2.55
C VAL A 35 -4.96 15.21 1.57
N TRP A 36 -4.86 13.96 1.98
CA TRP A 36 -4.27 12.88 1.20
C TRP A 36 -5.33 11.85 0.86
N LEU A 37 -5.44 11.52 -0.43
CA LEU A 37 -6.41 10.57 -0.97
C LEU A 37 -5.70 9.29 -1.39
N GLU A 38 -6.24 8.14 -0.98
CA GLU A 38 -5.63 6.84 -1.22
C GLU A 38 -5.93 6.30 -2.61
N TYR A 39 -4.90 5.75 -3.26
CA TYR A 39 -5.08 4.86 -4.39
C TYR A 39 -5.54 3.49 -3.90
N GLU A 40 -6.64 2.99 -4.45
CA GLU A 40 -7.13 1.66 -4.11
C GLU A 40 -6.55 0.63 -5.08
N PHE A 41 -5.92 -0.41 -4.53
CA PHE A 41 -5.43 -1.53 -5.30
C PHE A 41 -6.49 -2.63 -5.39
N ARG A 42 -6.34 -3.54 -6.35
CA ARG A 42 -7.36 -4.55 -6.63
C ARG A 42 -7.47 -5.52 -5.45
N GLY A 43 -6.38 -6.09 -4.99
CA GLY A 43 -6.33 -7.12 -3.96
C GLY A 43 -5.82 -6.72 -2.58
N LYS A 44 -5.28 -5.51 -2.41
CA LYS A 44 -4.90 -5.00 -1.08
C LYS A 44 -6.14 -4.55 -0.28
N PRO A 45 -6.10 -4.62 1.07
CA PRO A 45 -7.18 -4.18 1.93
C PRO A 45 -7.20 -2.65 2.11
N THR A 46 -7.14 -1.88 1.01
CA THR A 46 -7.15 -0.40 1.08
C THR A 46 -8.46 0.11 1.70
N ASP A 47 -9.61 -0.34 1.15
CA ASP A 47 -10.91 -0.12 1.77
C ASP A 47 -11.11 -1.12 2.92
N LEU A 48 -11.06 -0.62 4.16
CA LEU A 48 -11.20 -1.43 5.38
C LEU A 48 -12.56 -2.12 5.52
N ARG A 49 -13.61 -1.62 4.85
CA ARG A 49 -14.96 -2.19 4.86
C ARG A 49 -15.20 -3.19 3.76
N ARG A 50 -14.31 -3.25 2.78
CA ARG A 50 -14.39 -4.24 1.71
C ARG A 50 -14.02 -5.62 2.22
N ARG A 51 -14.90 -6.59 1.95
CA ARG A 51 -14.61 -8.01 2.19
C ARG A 51 -13.37 -8.42 1.39
N PRO A 52 -12.41 -9.15 2.00
CA PRO A 52 -11.29 -9.72 1.28
C PRO A 52 -11.76 -10.49 0.03
N PRO A 53 -11.36 -10.05 -1.17
CA PRO A 53 -11.74 -10.69 -2.43
C PRO A 53 -10.95 -11.98 -2.70
N GLN A 54 -11.55 -12.91 -3.45
CA GLN A 54 -10.88 -14.10 -3.99
C GLN A 54 -10.31 -13.79 -5.38
N TRP A 55 -8.99 -13.85 -5.54
CA TRP A 55 -8.31 -13.53 -6.81
C TRP A 55 -7.88 -14.74 -7.61
N ALA A 56 -7.76 -15.91 -6.99
CA ALA A 56 -7.40 -17.12 -7.70
C ALA A 56 -8.38 -17.34 -8.87
N PRO A 57 -7.89 -17.68 -10.07
CA PRO A 57 -6.51 -18.07 -10.41
C PRO A 57 -5.58 -16.92 -10.86
N TYR A 58 -6.02 -15.67 -10.81
CA TYR A 58 -5.27 -14.51 -11.32
C TYR A 58 -4.13 -14.09 -10.38
N HIS A 59 -3.03 -13.59 -10.96
CA HIS A 59 -1.88 -13.06 -10.22
C HIS A 59 -1.81 -11.53 -10.35
N LEU A 60 -2.22 -10.82 -9.30
CA LEU A 60 -2.16 -9.36 -9.23
C LEU A 60 -0.71 -8.91 -8.93
N ARG A 61 0.11 -8.84 -9.98
CA ARG A 61 1.56 -8.61 -9.86
C ARG A 61 1.93 -7.36 -9.05
N LEU A 62 1.28 -6.22 -9.30
CA LEU A 62 1.59 -4.98 -8.59
C LEU A 62 1.21 -5.09 -7.09
N ASP A 63 0.01 -5.56 -6.78
CA ASP A 63 -0.44 -5.81 -5.41
C ASP A 63 0.51 -6.76 -4.64
N TRP A 64 0.98 -7.80 -5.33
CA TRP A 64 1.92 -8.78 -4.80
C TRP A 64 3.30 -8.15 -4.51
N MET A 65 3.83 -7.37 -5.45
CA MET A 65 5.09 -6.64 -5.25
C MET A 65 4.99 -5.60 -4.11
N MET A 66 3.85 -4.91 -4.00
CA MET A 66 3.57 -3.99 -2.89
C MET A 66 3.54 -4.69 -1.52
N TRP A 67 3.09 -5.95 -1.47
CA TRP A 67 3.12 -6.74 -0.25
C TRP A 67 4.56 -7.08 0.17
N PHE A 68 5.43 -7.47 -0.77
CA PHE A 68 6.86 -7.67 -0.49
C PHE A 68 7.56 -6.39 -0.04
N ALA A 69 7.29 -5.26 -0.71
CA ALA A 69 7.85 -3.97 -0.33
C ALA A 69 7.50 -3.57 1.12
N ALA A 70 6.31 -3.96 1.60
CA ALA A 70 5.89 -3.71 2.98
C ALA A 70 6.60 -4.62 4.01
N LEU A 71 7.09 -5.80 3.58
CA LEU A 71 7.89 -6.69 4.41
C LEU A 71 9.35 -6.24 4.49
N SER A 72 9.92 -5.87 3.34
CA SER A 72 11.25 -5.28 3.28
C SER A 72 11.30 -4.22 2.18
N PRO A 73 11.70 -2.98 2.50
CA PRO A 73 11.81 -1.92 1.50
C PRO A 73 12.75 -2.26 0.33
N SER A 74 13.72 -3.16 0.53
CA SER A 74 14.66 -3.58 -0.53
C SER A 74 13.99 -4.18 -1.75
N TYR A 75 12.85 -4.85 -1.58
CA TYR A 75 12.06 -5.39 -2.69
C TYR A 75 11.49 -4.31 -3.60
N ALA A 76 11.45 -3.04 -3.17
CA ALA A 76 10.92 -1.91 -3.92
C ALA A 76 11.97 -1.16 -4.76
N TYR A 77 13.28 -1.40 -4.53
CA TYR A 77 14.36 -0.55 -5.06
C TYR A 77 14.34 -0.35 -6.58
N SER A 78 13.95 -1.35 -7.36
CA SER A 78 14.01 -1.29 -8.82
C SER A 78 12.76 -0.72 -9.51
N TRP A 79 11.63 -0.60 -8.79
CA TRP A 79 10.34 -0.34 -9.45
C TRP A 79 9.43 0.67 -8.76
N PHE A 80 9.60 0.93 -7.46
CA PHE A 80 8.70 1.82 -6.73
C PHE A 80 8.83 3.28 -7.17
N ASP A 81 10.07 3.70 -7.44
CA ASP A 81 10.34 5.03 -7.98
C ASP A 81 9.65 5.23 -9.36
N PRO A 82 9.88 4.39 -10.38
CA PRO A 82 9.10 4.45 -11.63
C PRO A 82 7.58 4.48 -11.41
N LEU A 83 7.04 3.68 -10.49
CA LEU A 83 5.61 3.70 -10.17
C LEU A 83 5.14 5.09 -9.72
N VAL A 84 5.85 5.70 -8.78
CA VAL A 84 5.50 7.03 -8.24
C VAL A 84 5.55 8.11 -9.32
N LYS A 85 6.59 8.10 -10.18
CA LYS A 85 6.67 9.02 -11.33
C LYS A 85 5.44 8.90 -12.22
N LYS A 86 5.04 7.67 -12.51
CA LYS A 86 3.91 7.37 -13.38
C LYS A 86 2.57 7.74 -12.77
N LEU A 87 2.41 7.62 -11.45
CA LEU A 87 1.24 8.13 -10.72
C LEU A 87 1.17 9.66 -10.76
N LEU A 88 2.30 10.35 -10.54
CA LEU A 88 2.40 11.80 -10.68
C LEU A 88 2.08 12.29 -12.11
N GLN A 89 2.08 11.41 -13.10
CA GLN A 89 1.76 11.69 -14.49
C GLN A 89 0.36 11.21 -14.91
N ASN A 90 -0.40 10.57 -14.02
CA ASN A 90 -1.65 9.86 -14.36
C ASN A 90 -1.49 8.88 -15.54
N ASP A 91 -0.37 8.16 -15.59
CA ASP A 91 -0.10 7.21 -16.67
C ASP A 91 -1.19 6.12 -16.75
N ALA A 92 -1.85 6.05 -17.90
CA ALA A 92 -3.00 5.16 -18.09
C ALA A 92 -2.67 3.67 -17.89
N ALA A 93 -1.46 3.23 -18.21
CA ALA A 93 -1.07 1.83 -18.05
C ALA A 93 -0.95 1.47 -16.56
N ILE A 94 -0.38 2.36 -15.74
CA ILE A 94 -0.32 2.19 -14.29
C ILE A 94 -1.71 2.27 -13.66
N LEU A 95 -2.52 3.27 -14.04
CA LEU A 95 -3.85 3.45 -13.47
C LEU A 95 -4.76 2.24 -13.72
N ARG A 96 -4.60 1.54 -14.86
CA ARG A 96 -5.32 0.29 -15.15
C ARG A 96 -5.00 -0.84 -14.18
N LEU A 97 -3.84 -0.84 -13.52
CA LEU A 97 -3.48 -1.86 -12.52
C LEU A 97 -4.19 -1.61 -11.19
N LEU A 98 -4.62 -0.38 -10.93
CA LEU A 98 -5.33 0.00 -9.73
C LEU A 98 -6.84 -0.29 -9.85
N ARG A 99 -7.51 -0.33 -8.71
CA ARG A 99 -8.97 -0.41 -8.63
C ARG A 99 -9.60 0.96 -8.74
N ARG A 100 -9.03 1.95 -8.05
CA ARG A 100 -9.54 3.33 -8.02
C ARG A 100 -8.39 4.32 -8.06
N ASN A 101 -8.53 5.29 -8.96
CA ASN A 101 -7.75 6.51 -8.96
C ASN A 101 -8.58 7.64 -8.30
N PRO A 102 -8.12 8.27 -7.22
CA PRO A 102 -8.79 9.42 -6.62
C PRO A 102 -8.63 10.72 -7.43
N PHE A 103 -7.81 10.72 -8.49
CA PHE A 103 -7.46 11.89 -9.31
C PHE A 103 -7.85 11.70 -10.78
N PRO A 104 -9.16 11.58 -11.13
CA PRO A 104 -9.59 11.26 -12.49
C PRO A 104 -9.36 12.39 -13.49
N ASP A 105 -9.50 13.64 -13.06
CA ASP A 105 -9.50 14.81 -13.97
C ASP A 105 -8.11 15.38 -14.20
N ALA A 106 -7.28 15.40 -13.16
CA ALA A 106 -5.91 15.89 -13.22
C ALA A 106 -5.01 15.07 -12.30
N PRO A 107 -3.74 14.83 -12.68
CA PRO A 107 -2.77 14.14 -11.84
C PRO A 107 -2.52 14.86 -10.51
N PRO A 108 -2.11 14.13 -9.45
CA PRO A 108 -1.80 14.74 -8.17
C PRO A 108 -0.55 15.62 -8.27
N GLN A 109 -0.48 16.65 -7.42
CA GLN A 109 0.68 17.52 -7.24
C GLN A 109 1.81 16.81 -6.49
N ALA A 110 1.44 16.00 -5.50
CA ALA A 110 2.38 15.19 -4.76
C ALA A 110 1.83 13.80 -4.47
N VAL A 111 2.74 12.82 -4.38
CA VAL A 111 2.46 11.46 -3.95
C VAL A 111 3.31 11.15 -2.73
N ARG A 112 2.73 10.48 -1.73
CA ARG A 112 3.46 9.90 -0.60
C ARG A 112 3.10 8.44 -0.43
N ALA A 113 3.85 7.74 0.41
CA ALA A 113 3.47 6.40 0.82
C ALA A 113 3.65 6.20 2.33
N THR A 114 2.62 5.67 2.97
CA THR A 114 2.56 5.49 4.42
C THR A 114 2.52 4.01 4.75
N LEU A 115 3.32 3.57 5.72
CA LEU A 115 3.32 2.21 6.23
C LEU A 115 2.29 2.07 7.36
N TYR A 116 1.43 1.07 7.25
CA TYR A 116 0.40 0.75 8.23
C TYR A 116 0.51 -0.71 8.66
N LYS A 117 0.19 -0.97 9.92
CA LYS A 117 0.00 -2.31 10.47
C LYS A 117 -1.48 -2.62 10.50
N TYR A 118 -1.89 -3.65 9.78
CA TYR A 118 -3.26 -4.13 9.67
C TYR A 118 -3.46 -5.37 10.55
N ARG A 119 -4.64 -5.45 11.16
CA ARG A 119 -5.17 -6.68 11.76
C ARG A 119 -6.65 -6.82 11.41
N PHE A 120 -7.16 -8.04 11.47
CA PHE A 120 -8.59 -8.26 11.39
C PHE A 120 -9.31 -7.59 12.57
N THR A 121 -10.51 -7.08 12.30
CA THR A 121 -11.45 -6.66 13.34
C THR A 121 -11.94 -7.86 14.15
N THR A 122 -12.16 -7.67 15.44
CA THR A 122 -12.92 -8.61 16.27
C THR A 122 -14.40 -8.63 15.89
N PRO A 123 -15.18 -9.65 16.31
CA PRO A 123 -16.62 -9.67 16.07
C PRO A 123 -17.35 -8.41 16.59
N ARG A 124 -16.90 -7.84 17.72
CA ARG A 124 -17.47 -6.60 18.28
C ARG A 124 -17.17 -5.40 17.37
N GLU A 125 -15.90 -5.16 17.06
CA GLU A 125 -15.47 -4.06 16.19
C GLU A 125 -16.15 -4.14 14.80
N ARG A 126 -16.32 -5.34 14.26
CA ARG A 126 -17.01 -5.56 12.97
C ARG A 126 -18.50 -5.25 13.04
N ARG A 127 -19.16 -5.53 14.16
CA ARG A 127 -20.58 -5.15 14.35
C ARG A 127 -20.75 -3.62 14.37
N GLU A 128 -19.84 -2.92 15.04
CA GLU A 128 -19.89 -1.46 15.21
C GLU A 128 -19.48 -0.71 13.94
N SER A 129 -18.35 -1.07 13.33
CA SER A 129 -17.75 -0.31 12.21
C SER A 129 -18.10 -0.84 10.82
N ARG A 130 -18.57 -2.09 10.75
CA ARG A 130 -18.72 -2.90 9.52
C ARG A 130 -17.41 -3.13 8.77
N ALA A 131 -16.27 -2.79 9.36
CA ALA A 131 -14.95 -3.03 8.79
C ALA A 131 -14.53 -4.49 8.96
N TRP A 132 -13.73 -4.99 8.03
CA TRP A 132 -13.02 -6.27 8.13
C TRP A 132 -11.62 -6.11 8.72
N TRP A 133 -11.03 -4.94 8.52
CA TRP A 133 -9.69 -4.60 8.96
C TRP A 133 -9.71 -3.34 9.81
N THR A 134 -8.79 -3.29 10.76
CA THR A 134 -8.36 -2.03 11.35
C THR A 134 -6.87 -1.87 11.09
N ARG A 135 -6.41 -0.62 11.03
CA ARG A 135 -5.01 -0.30 10.74
C ARG A 135 -4.51 0.80 11.65
N THR A 136 -3.24 0.71 12.01
CA THR A 136 -2.52 1.75 12.76
C THR A 136 -1.34 2.23 11.93
N ARG A 137 -1.15 3.55 11.83
CA ARG A 137 0.00 4.13 11.13
C ARG A 137 1.28 3.76 11.89
N VAL A 138 2.26 3.23 11.17
CA VAL A 138 3.56 2.83 11.71
C VAL A 138 4.62 3.86 11.38
N GLY A 139 4.59 4.39 10.16
CA GLY A 139 5.56 5.38 9.72
C GLY A 139 5.40 5.74 8.26
N GLU A 140 6.38 6.46 7.75
CA GLU A 140 6.44 6.89 6.35
C GLU A 140 7.30 5.93 5.58
N PHE A 141 6.74 5.38 4.50
CA PHE A 141 7.51 4.61 3.53
C PHE A 141 8.22 5.58 2.59
N LEU A 142 7.48 6.51 1.97
CA LEU A 142 7.97 7.54 1.07
C LEU A 142 7.47 8.92 1.51
N GLN A 143 8.39 9.88 1.62
CA GLN A 143 8.07 11.29 1.87
C GLN A 143 7.26 11.89 0.70
N PRO A 144 6.42 12.91 0.95
CA PRO A 144 5.75 13.65 -0.11
C PRO A 144 6.72 14.04 -1.24
N THR A 145 6.43 13.55 -2.44
CA THR A 145 7.26 13.69 -3.62
C THR A 145 6.45 14.33 -4.74
N THR A 146 6.97 15.40 -5.32
CA THR A 146 6.40 16.10 -6.47
C THR A 146 7.12 15.67 -7.75
N ARG A 147 6.63 16.11 -8.91
CA ARG A 147 7.25 15.84 -10.21
C ARG A 147 8.69 16.35 -10.34
N GLU A 148 8.96 17.48 -9.71
CA GLU A 148 10.24 18.18 -9.74
C GLU A 148 11.16 17.75 -8.58
N GLY A 149 10.60 17.09 -7.55
CA GLY A 149 11.34 16.64 -6.37
C GLY A 149 12.21 15.41 -6.64
N SER A 150 13.40 15.36 -6.03
CA SER A 150 14.26 14.17 -6.10
C SER A 150 13.64 13.00 -5.33
N MET A 151 13.57 11.84 -5.97
CA MET A 151 12.88 10.64 -5.46
C MET A 151 13.69 9.81 -4.45
N GLN A 152 14.67 10.43 -3.80
CA GLN A 152 15.66 9.70 -3.00
C GLN A 152 15.31 9.58 -1.51
N ARG A 153 14.07 9.92 -1.12
CA ARG A 153 13.67 10.03 0.30
C ARG A 153 12.59 9.03 0.72
N TRP A 154 12.86 7.75 0.54
CA TRP A 154 12.13 6.68 1.22
C TRP A 154 13.08 5.83 2.08
N ARG A 155 12.56 5.26 3.18
CA ARG A 155 13.39 4.58 4.20
C ARG A 155 14.09 3.35 3.62
N ARG A 156 15.42 3.41 3.43
CA ARG A 156 16.27 2.25 3.07
C ARG A 156 16.49 1.28 4.23
N GLU A 157 16.25 1.73 5.45
CA GLU A 157 16.39 0.95 6.67
C GLU A 157 15.04 0.87 7.38
N VAL A 158 14.38 -0.27 7.26
CA VAL A 158 13.44 -0.73 8.28
C VAL A 158 14.19 -1.86 8.96
N ALA A 159 14.70 -1.58 10.16
CA ALA A 159 15.39 -2.55 10.98
C ALA A 159 14.55 -3.82 11.08
N THR A 160 15.18 -4.93 10.72
CA THR A 160 14.76 -6.29 11.09
C THR A 160 14.32 -6.31 12.55
N ALA A 161 13.06 -6.64 12.77
CA ALA A 161 12.58 -7.19 14.03
C ALA A 161 12.23 -8.66 13.78
#